data_AF-A0A517ZW70-F1
#
_entry.id   AF-A0A517ZW70-F1
#
_cell.length_a   1.000
_cell.length_b   1.000
_cell.length_c   1.000
_cell.angle_alpha   90.00
_cell.angle_beta   90.00
_cell.angle_gamma   90.00
#
_symmetry.space_group_name_H-M   'P 1'
#
loop_
_entity.id
_entity.type
_entity.pdbx_description
1 polymer ?
#
loop_
_entity_poly.entity_id
_entity_poly.type
_entity_poly.pdbx_seq_one_letter_code
_entity_poly.pdbx_strand_id
1 'polypeptide(L)'
;MAKKKQTRKKAAKRKATKKKAAGRKPAAKRKSVAKKPLNKPLKKKTAARKVKKKKVGKRKAAKKKAKRAASLGRPKFTGEAALDQVFKEDYHARQIFTFLGVSSLKELEKFGPEEIVDRLSAPLVQTVQQIRKRLADHNRHLAGDLDYAVQRKQQRMAK
;
A
#
# COMPACT_ATOMS: atom_id res chain seq x y z
N MET A 1 3.85 14.17 -57.58
CA MET A 1 4.97 13.26 -57.92
C MET A 1 6.08 13.55 -56.91
N ALA A 2 6.71 12.65 -56.15
CA ALA A 2 7.12 11.27 -56.39
C ALA A 2 7.07 10.41 -55.11
N LYS A 3 6.85 9.11 -55.32
CA LYS A 3 6.96 8.01 -54.33
C LYS A 3 8.40 7.48 -54.30
N LYS A 4 8.91 7.06 -53.13
CA LYS A 4 9.88 5.94 -52.99
C LYS A 4 9.95 5.50 -51.50
N LYS A 5 9.22 4.47 -51.06
CA LYS A 5 9.46 3.01 -51.11
C LYS A 5 10.78 2.52 -50.47
N GLN A 6 10.58 1.75 -49.38
CA GLN A 6 11.22 0.45 -49.02
C GLN A 6 12.72 0.49 -48.63
N THR A 7 13.28 -0.33 -47.72
CA THR A 7 13.09 -1.76 -47.41
C THR A 7 13.62 -2.15 -46.02
N ARG A 8 12.97 -3.12 -45.36
CA ARG A 8 13.51 -4.01 -44.30
C ARG A 8 14.57 -4.99 -44.87
N LYS A 9 15.55 -5.43 -44.07
CA LYS A 9 16.26 -6.75 -44.15
C LYS A 9 16.98 -7.01 -42.80
N LYS A 10 16.64 -8.05 -42.01
CA LYS A 10 16.99 -9.50 -42.08
C LYS A 10 18.34 -9.78 -41.38
N ALA A 11 18.37 -10.26 -40.13
CA ALA A 11 18.29 -11.65 -39.63
C ALA A 11 19.57 -12.50 -39.80
N ALA A 12 20.06 -13.05 -38.68
CA ALA A 12 20.88 -14.27 -38.46
C ALA A 12 21.79 -14.02 -37.22
N LYS A 13 22.07 -14.94 -36.28
CA LYS A 13 22.26 -16.39 -36.40
C LYS A 13 22.21 -17.06 -35.01
N ARG A 14 21.63 -18.25 -34.96
CA ARG A 14 21.57 -19.20 -33.84
C ARG A 14 22.94 -19.89 -33.61
N LYS A 15 23.29 -20.22 -32.36
CA LYS A 15 23.97 -21.46 -31.89
C LYS A 15 23.57 -21.63 -30.41
N ALA A 16 22.78 -22.61 -29.96
CA ALA A 16 22.85 -24.06 -29.99
C ALA A 16 24.07 -24.65 -29.23
N THR A 17 23.87 -25.07 -27.97
CA THR A 17 24.56 -26.22 -27.36
C THR A 17 23.69 -26.90 -26.29
N LYS A 18 23.65 -28.23 -26.37
CA LYS A 18 22.91 -29.21 -25.55
C LYS A 18 23.75 -29.68 -24.36
N LYS A 19 23.10 -30.07 -23.25
CA LYS A 19 23.42 -31.25 -22.39
C LYS A 19 22.29 -31.41 -21.34
N LYS A 20 21.42 -32.44 -21.43
CA LYS A 20 21.51 -33.79 -20.80
C LYS A 20 21.64 -33.72 -19.27
N ALA A 21 20.95 -34.48 -18.41
CA ALA A 21 19.80 -35.37 -18.47
C ALA A 21 19.52 -35.72 -16.98
N ALA A 22 18.28 -35.55 -16.48
CA ALA A 22 17.93 -35.91 -15.11
C ALA A 22 17.54 -37.41 -15.05
N GLY A 23 18.39 -38.20 -14.40
CA GLY A 23 18.24 -39.65 -14.23
C GLY A 23 17.31 -40.03 -13.08
N ARG A 24 16.19 -40.67 -13.45
CA ARG A 24 15.42 -41.77 -12.83
C ARG A 24 15.69 -42.18 -11.36
N LYS A 25 14.58 -42.26 -10.60
CA LYS A 25 14.37 -43.14 -9.42
C LYS A 25 14.45 -44.63 -9.81
N PRO A 26 14.67 -45.53 -8.84
CA PRO A 26 13.60 -46.48 -8.50
C PRO A 26 13.44 -46.78 -7.00
N ALA A 27 12.29 -47.34 -6.68
CA ALA A 27 11.81 -47.77 -5.37
C ALA A 27 12.28 -49.18 -4.98
N ALA A 28 12.38 -49.49 -3.68
CA ALA A 28 12.12 -50.84 -3.16
C ALA A 28 11.91 -50.86 -1.63
N LYS A 29 10.86 -51.59 -1.24
CA LYS A 29 10.36 -51.90 0.11
C LYS A 29 11.30 -52.83 0.88
N ARG A 30 11.26 -52.77 2.24
CA ARG A 30 11.42 -53.92 3.16
C ARG A 30 11.12 -53.48 4.61
N LYS A 31 9.95 -53.80 5.15
CA LYS A 31 9.54 -54.98 5.96
C LYS A 31 9.58 -54.70 7.47
N SER A 32 8.37 -54.49 8.01
CA SER A 32 7.96 -54.73 9.40
C SER A 32 8.11 -56.20 9.81
N VAL A 33 8.27 -56.50 11.10
CA VAL A 33 7.53 -57.53 11.89
C VAL A 33 8.14 -57.71 13.30
N ALA A 34 7.24 -57.59 14.31
CA ALA A 34 7.20 -58.22 15.64
C ALA A 34 8.34 -57.93 16.67
N LYS A 35 8.11 -57.88 17.99
CA LYS A 35 7.22 -58.66 18.87
C LYS A 35 6.84 -57.83 20.14
N LYS A 36 5.64 -58.08 20.68
CA LYS A 36 5.21 -57.81 22.07
C LYS A 36 5.44 -59.11 22.89
N PRO A 37 5.54 -59.09 24.24
CA PRO A 37 4.31 -59.13 25.08
C PRO A 37 4.38 -58.53 26.52
N LEU A 38 3.19 -58.41 27.13
CA LEU A 38 2.79 -58.42 28.58
C LEU A 38 3.51 -57.48 29.59
N ASN A 39 2.90 -56.79 30.55
CA ASN A 39 1.82 -57.16 31.48
C ASN A 39 1.24 -55.89 32.20
N LYS A 40 -0.02 -55.94 32.65
CA LYS A 40 -0.77 -54.92 33.45
C LYS A 40 -0.41 -55.01 34.97
N PRO A 41 -1.15 -54.38 35.92
CA PRO A 41 -1.44 -52.96 36.19
C PRO A 41 -1.19 -52.59 37.68
N LEU A 42 -1.14 -51.31 38.07
CA LEU A 42 -1.34 -50.91 39.49
C LEU A 42 -2.25 -49.69 39.61
N LYS A 43 -3.43 -49.96 40.19
CA LYS A 43 -4.45 -49.00 40.63
C LYS A 43 -3.95 -48.27 41.89
N LYS A 44 -4.32 -47.00 42.07
CA LYS A 44 -4.86 -46.51 43.35
C LYS A 44 -5.76 -45.28 43.14
N LYS A 45 -7.02 -45.46 43.54
CA LYS A 45 -8.05 -44.43 43.71
C LYS A 45 -7.85 -43.69 45.05
N THR A 46 -8.57 -42.57 45.17
CA THR A 46 -9.23 -41.95 46.35
C THR A 46 -8.68 -40.65 46.90
N ALA A 47 -9.40 -39.57 46.54
CA ALA A 47 -10.11 -38.61 47.39
C ALA A 47 -9.47 -37.99 48.66
N ALA A 48 -9.56 -36.65 48.66
CA ALA A 48 -9.88 -35.74 49.77
C ALA A 48 -8.78 -35.33 50.77
N ARG A 49 -8.42 -34.03 50.74
CA ARG A 49 -8.66 -33.14 51.90
C ARG A 49 -8.56 -31.65 51.50
N LYS A 50 -9.62 -30.91 51.82
CA LYS A 50 -9.69 -29.44 51.74
C LYS A 50 -8.72 -28.82 52.74
N VAL A 51 -7.85 -27.92 52.28
CA VAL A 51 -7.27 -26.88 53.15
C VAL A 51 -7.60 -25.52 52.54
N LYS A 52 -8.56 -24.85 53.20
CA LYS A 52 -8.92 -23.46 52.93
C LYS A 52 -7.73 -22.55 53.26
N LYS A 53 -7.04 -22.01 52.25
CA LYS A 53 -6.27 -20.77 52.42
C LYS A 53 -6.99 -19.65 51.67
N LYS A 54 -7.45 -18.66 52.45
CA LYS A 54 -8.09 -17.42 52.00
C LYS A 54 -7.23 -16.80 50.90
N LYS A 55 -7.70 -16.83 49.65
CA LYS A 55 -7.10 -16.02 48.58
C LYS A 55 -7.48 -14.58 48.83
N VAL A 56 -6.49 -13.81 49.27
CA VAL A 56 -6.45 -12.35 49.28
C VAL A 56 -7.01 -11.84 47.95
N GLY A 57 -7.92 -10.87 48.07
CA GLY A 57 -8.78 -10.40 47.00
C GLY A 57 -8.02 -10.11 45.70
N LYS A 58 -8.50 -10.71 44.60
CA LYS A 58 -8.26 -10.19 43.26
C LYS A 58 -8.80 -8.76 43.24
N ARG A 59 -7.94 -7.77 43.48
CA ARG A 59 -8.18 -6.40 43.03
C ARG A 59 -8.38 -6.49 41.51
N LYS A 60 -9.64 -6.42 41.08
CA LYS A 60 -9.98 -6.21 39.67
C LYS A 60 -9.36 -4.86 39.30
N ALA A 61 -8.15 -4.90 38.75
CA ALA A 61 -7.61 -3.75 38.05
C ALA A 61 -8.63 -3.40 36.97
N ALA A 62 -9.32 -2.27 37.16
CA ALA A 62 -10.14 -1.67 36.14
C ALA A 62 -9.20 -1.32 34.98
N LYS A 63 -9.03 -2.25 34.04
CA LYS A 63 -8.37 -1.99 32.77
C LYS A 63 -9.23 -0.93 32.10
N LYS A 64 -8.79 0.33 32.15
CA LYS A 64 -9.27 1.39 31.27
C LYS A 64 -9.31 0.77 29.88
N LYS A 65 -10.52 0.62 29.32
CA LYS A 65 -10.71 0.11 27.97
C LYS A 65 -10.04 1.12 27.05
N ALA A 66 -8.76 0.94 26.77
CA ALA A 66 -8.13 1.57 25.61
C ALA A 66 -9.05 1.23 24.44
N LYS A 67 -9.62 2.26 23.80
CA LYS A 67 -10.48 2.10 22.64
C LYS A 67 -9.71 1.21 21.67
N ARG A 68 -10.16 -0.05 21.52
CA ARG A 68 -9.54 -0.97 20.57
C ARG A 68 -9.76 -0.31 19.22
N ALA A 69 -8.68 0.09 18.54
CA ALA A 69 -8.75 0.55 17.18
C ALA A 69 -9.56 -0.50 16.40
N ALA A 70 -10.57 -0.05 15.66
CA ALA A 70 -11.38 -0.93 14.84
C ALA A 70 -10.43 -1.71 13.91
N SER A 71 -10.42 -3.04 14.05
CA SER A 71 -9.51 -3.88 13.26
C SER A 71 -10.20 -4.23 11.95
N LEU A 72 -9.60 -3.83 10.84
CA LEU A 72 -10.02 -4.20 9.48
C LEU A 72 -9.51 -5.60 9.07
N GLY A 73 -8.96 -6.37 10.01
CA GLY A 73 -8.35 -7.67 9.76
C GLY A 73 -6.90 -7.59 9.28
N ARG A 74 -6.42 -8.68 8.65
CA ARG A 74 -5.04 -8.78 8.17
C ARG A 74 -4.90 -8.06 6.81
N PRO A 75 -3.92 -7.15 6.65
CA PRO A 75 -3.65 -6.53 5.35
C PRO A 75 -3.34 -7.56 4.26
N LYS A 76 -3.91 -7.35 3.06
CA LYS A 76 -3.63 -8.18 1.87
C LYS A 76 -2.26 -7.88 1.27
N PHE A 77 -1.80 -6.64 1.41
CA PHE A 77 -0.51 -6.16 0.93
C PHE A 77 0.37 -5.74 2.11
N THR A 78 1.69 -5.85 1.94
CA THR A 78 2.66 -5.31 2.89
C THR A 78 2.75 -3.78 2.72
N GLY A 79 3.10 -3.06 3.79
CA GLY A 79 3.27 -1.60 3.70
C GLY A 79 4.35 -1.16 2.70
N GLU A 80 5.34 -2.03 2.44
CA GLU A 80 6.42 -1.80 1.47
C GLU A 80 6.03 -2.19 0.02
N ALA A 81 4.78 -2.61 -0.22
CA ALA A 81 4.34 -2.94 -1.57
C ALA A 81 4.26 -1.67 -2.44
N ALA A 82 4.74 -1.79 -3.68
CA ALA A 82 4.73 -0.70 -4.65
C ALA A 82 3.29 -0.33 -5.04
N LEU A 83 2.94 0.95 -4.92
CA LEU A 83 1.61 1.46 -5.24
C LEU A 83 1.19 1.17 -6.69
N ASP A 84 2.13 1.29 -7.63
CA ASP A 84 1.89 0.97 -9.04
C ASP A 84 1.49 -0.47 -9.27
N GLN A 85 1.94 -1.38 -8.40
CA GLN A 85 1.57 -2.79 -8.49
C GLN A 85 0.22 -3.11 -7.82
N VAL A 86 -0.16 -2.34 -6.81
CA VAL A 86 -1.44 -2.48 -6.11
C VAL A 86 -2.56 -1.86 -6.97
N PHE A 87 -2.29 -0.73 -7.62
CA PHE A 87 -3.24 0.05 -8.42
C PHE A 87 -2.95 -0.05 -9.93
N LYS A 88 -2.56 -1.24 -10.42
CA LYS A 88 -2.20 -1.46 -11.83
C LYS A 88 -3.30 -1.09 -12.83
N GLU A 89 -4.54 -1.25 -12.43
CA GLU A 89 -5.71 -1.01 -13.29
C GLU A 89 -6.15 0.44 -13.25
N ASP A 90 -5.83 1.17 -12.18
CA ASP A 90 -6.23 2.56 -12.00
C ASP A 90 -5.13 3.51 -12.48
N TYR A 91 -5.32 4.05 -13.69
CA TYR A 91 -4.43 5.06 -14.23
C TYR A 91 -4.42 6.35 -13.41
N HIS A 92 -5.57 6.81 -12.94
CA HIS A 92 -5.69 8.08 -12.21
C HIS A 92 -5.01 8.00 -10.84
N ALA A 93 -5.18 6.90 -10.12
CA ALA A 93 -4.49 6.67 -8.86
C ALA A 93 -2.96 6.75 -9.03
N ARG A 94 -2.40 6.12 -10.08
CA ARG A 94 -0.96 6.19 -10.36
C ARG A 94 -0.47 7.61 -10.68
N GLN A 95 -1.28 8.40 -11.38
CA GLN A 95 -0.95 9.82 -11.61
C GLN A 95 -0.90 10.60 -10.28
N ILE A 96 -1.86 10.34 -9.38
CA ILE A 96 -1.87 10.96 -8.05
C ILE A 96 -0.62 10.57 -7.24
N PHE A 97 -0.23 9.29 -7.23
CA PHE A 97 0.98 8.84 -6.52
C PHE A 97 2.25 9.46 -7.09
N THR A 98 2.32 9.57 -8.43
CA THR A 98 3.43 10.23 -9.12
C THR A 98 3.52 11.70 -8.74
N PHE A 99 2.38 12.41 -8.72
CA PHE A 99 2.32 13.81 -8.31
C PHE A 99 2.73 14.02 -6.84
N LEU A 100 2.24 13.16 -5.95
CA LEU A 100 2.56 13.21 -4.52
C LEU A 100 4.00 12.74 -4.22
N GLY A 101 4.69 12.12 -5.19
CA GLY A 101 6.06 11.60 -5.04
C GLY A 101 6.13 10.36 -4.14
N VAL A 102 5.11 9.50 -4.19
CA VAL A 102 4.91 8.38 -3.26
C VAL A 102 5.06 7.06 -4.00
N SER A 103 5.80 6.11 -3.42
CA SER A 103 6.11 4.83 -4.08
C SER A 103 5.50 3.61 -3.38
N SER A 104 5.24 3.71 -2.08
CA SER A 104 4.80 2.58 -1.24
C SER A 104 3.51 2.88 -0.48
N LEU A 105 2.76 1.82 -0.13
CA LEU A 105 1.53 1.93 0.66
C LEU A 105 1.75 2.66 1.99
N LYS A 106 2.85 2.37 2.68
CA LYS A 106 3.20 2.97 3.97
C LYS A 106 3.45 4.48 3.88
N GLU A 107 3.91 4.98 2.74
CA GLU A 107 4.05 6.40 2.51
C GLU A 107 2.70 7.05 2.18
N LEU A 108 1.83 6.37 1.42
CA LEU A 108 0.49 6.85 1.11
C LEU A 108 -0.38 6.95 2.36
N GLU A 109 -0.28 5.99 3.27
CA GLU A 109 -1.00 5.95 4.55
C GLU A 109 -0.67 7.12 5.50
N LYS A 110 0.40 7.87 5.24
CA LYS A 110 0.75 9.07 6.02
C LYS A 110 -0.17 10.26 5.71
N PHE A 111 -0.79 10.26 4.53
CA PHE A 111 -1.62 11.37 4.07
C PHE A 111 -3.08 11.12 4.38
N GLY A 112 -3.75 12.17 4.87
CA GLY A 112 -5.21 12.18 4.95
C GLY A 112 -5.86 12.33 3.57
N PRO A 113 -7.13 11.92 3.38
CA PRO A 113 -7.83 12.12 2.12
C PRO A 113 -7.94 13.60 1.74
N GLU A 114 -8.33 14.46 2.69
CA GLU A 114 -8.40 15.91 2.47
C GLU A 114 -7.02 16.51 2.17
N GLU A 115 -5.98 16.04 2.85
CA GLU A 115 -4.60 16.51 2.62
C GLU A 115 -4.12 16.19 1.19
N ILE A 116 -4.51 15.03 0.65
CA ILE A 116 -4.21 14.67 -0.74
C ILE A 116 -4.90 15.65 -1.70
N VAL A 117 -6.17 15.96 -1.46
CA VAL A 117 -6.95 16.90 -2.29
C VAL A 117 -6.35 18.31 -2.23
N ASP A 118 -5.98 18.78 -1.04
CA ASP A 118 -5.37 20.10 -0.85
C ASP A 118 -4.03 20.20 -1.58
N ARG A 119 -3.17 19.18 -1.47
CA ARG A 119 -1.87 19.15 -2.16
C ARG A 119 -2.02 19.13 -3.69
N LEU A 120 -3.01 18.40 -4.20
CA LEU A 120 -3.30 18.34 -5.64
C LEU A 120 -3.88 19.65 -6.16
N SER A 121 -4.75 20.29 -5.40
CA SER A 121 -5.46 21.51 -5.83
C SER A 121 -4.65 22.80 -5.60
N ALA A 122 -3.75 22.83 -4.61
CA ALA A 122 -3.02 24.04 -4.24
C ALA A 122 -2.24 24.67 -5.42
N PRO A 123 -1.48 23.92 -6.25
CA PRO A 123 -0.82 24.51 -7.40
C PRO A 123 -1.81 25.09 -8.42
N LEU A 124 -2.94 24.43 -8.64
CA LEU A 124 -3.99 24.92 -9.56
C LEU A 124 -4.57 26.25 -9.06
N VAL A 125 -4.90 26.33 -7.77
CA VAL A 125 -5.39 27.56 -7.15
C VAL A 125 -4.34 28.67 -7.25
N GLN A 126 -3.07 28.37 -6.97
CA GLN A 126 -1.98 29.33 -7.11
C GLN A 126 -1.83 29.84 -8.55
N THR A 127 -1.89 28.95 -9.54
CA THR A 127 -1.86 29.31 -10.97
C THR A 127 -3.04 30.22 -11.33
N VAL A 128 -4.25 29.91 -10.87
CA VAL A 128 -5.43 30.76 -11.09
C VAL A 128 -5.22 32.15 -10.47
N GLN A 129 -4.68 32.24 -9.25
CA GLN A 129 -4.35 33.53 -8.64
C GLN A 129 -3.27 34.29 -9.43
N GLN A 130 -2.29 33.60 -10.02
CA GLN A 130 -1.30 34.25 -10.89
C GLN A 130 -1.90 34.77 -12.19
N ILE A 131 -2.83 34.02 -12.81
CA ILE A 131 -3.58 34.47 -13.99
C ILE A 131 -4.37 35.72 -13.66
N ARG A 132 -5.11 35.69 -12.54
CA ARG A 132 -5.87 36.81 -11.99
C ARG A 132 -5.02 38.06 -11.85
N LYS A 133 -3.82 37.89 -11.29
CA LYS A 133 -2.83 38.95 -11.16
C LYS A 133 -2.43 39.49 -12.52
N ARG A 134 -1.91 38.63 -13.41
CA ARG A 134 -1.44 39.08 -14.73
C ARG A 134 -2.52 39.84 -15.51
N LEU A 135 -3.76 39.36 -15.48
CA LEU A 135 -4.87 40.07 -16.12
C LEU A 135 -5.10 41.46 -15.53
N ALA A 136 -5.16 41.57 -14.20
CA ALA A 136 -5.34 42.86 -13.52
C ALA A 136 -4.21 43.86 -13.84
N ASP A 137 -2.97 43.38 -13.99
CA ASP A 137 -1.83 44.22 -14.38
C ASP A 137 -2.01 44.83 -15.78
N HIS A 138 -2.69 44.11 -16.68
CA HIS A 138 -3.08 44.54 -18.03
C HIS A 138 -4.46 45.19 -18.09
N ASN A 139 -5.04 45.64 -16.97
CA ASN A 139 -6.38 46.22 -16.89
C ASN A 139 -7.49 45.31 -17.45
N ARG A 140 -7.33 43.98 -17.35
CA ARG A 140 -8.33 42.96 -17.69
C ARG A 140 -8.71 42.17 -16.43
N HIS A 141 -9.83 41.46 -16.48
CA HIS A 141 -10.27 40.60 -15.37
C HIS A 141 -10.99 39.35 -15.88
N LEU A 142 -11.11 38.34 -15.02
CA LEU A 142 -11.95 37.17 -15.27
C LEU A 142 -13.43 37.54 -15.07
N ALA A 143 -14.33 36.69 -15.58
CA ALA A 143 -15.76 36.88 -15.35
C ALA A 143 -16.07 36.88 -13.85
N GLY A 144 -16.83 37.88 -13.38
CA GLY A 144 -17.19 38.05 -11.97
C GLY A 144 -16.08 38.58 -11.06
N ASP A 145 -14.94 38.99 -11.61
CA ASP A 145 -13.73 39.32 -10.83
C ASP A 145 -13.28 40.79 -10.96
N LEU A 146 -14.22 41.70 -11.23
CA LEU A 146 -13.94 43.11 -11.43
C LEU A 146 -13.36 43.76 -10.16
N ASP A 147 -13.94 43.47 -8.99
CA ASP A 147 -13.56 44.09 -7.72
C ASP A 147 -12.09 43.89 -7.38
N TYR A 148 -11.57 42.69 -7.65
CA TYR A 148 -10.16 42.39 -7.43
C TYR A 148 -9.24 43.16 -8.36
N ALA A 149 -9.61 43.28 -9.64
CA ALA A 149 -8.81 44.06 -10.58
C ALA A 149 -8.77 45.54 -10.19
N VAL A 150 -9.89 46.09 -9.70
CA VAL A 150 -9.95 47.46 -9.17
C VAL A 150 -9.07 47.61 -7.93
N GLN A 151 -9.20 46.73 -6.94
CA GLN A 151 -8.38 46.75 -5.72
C GLN A 151 -6.89 46.65 -6.04
N ARG A 152 -6.51 45.74 -6.95
CA ARG A 152 -5.10 45.56 -7.35
C ARG A 152 -4.56 46.78 -8.09
N LYS A 153 -5.36 47.42 -8.94
CA LYS A 153 -5.00 48.69 -9.58
C LYS A 153 -4.75 49.78 -8.54
N GLN A 154 -5.62 49.92 -7.54
CA GLN A 154 -5.44 50.87 -6.45
C GLN A 154 -4.16 50.59 -5.65
N GLN A 155 -3.91 49.33 -5.27
CA GLN A 155 -2.70 48.91 -4.58
C GLN A 155 -1.42 49.20 -5.39
N ARG A 156 -1.49 49.13 -6.72
CA ARG A 156 -0.36 49.47 -7.60
C ARG A 156 -0.08 50.97 -7.66
N MET A 157 -1.13 51.80 -7.64
CA MET A 157 -0.97 53.27 -7.65
C MET A 157 -0.53 53.84 -6.30
N ALA A 158 -0.78 53.10 -5.21
CA ALA A 158 -0.36 53.47 -3.86
C ALA A 158 1.08 53.06 -3.51
N LYS A 159 1.78 52.39 -4.42
CA LYS A 159 3.19 52.00 -4.31
C LYS A 159 4.05 52.90 -5.19
#